data_AF-A0A959T743-F1
#
_entry.id   AF-A0A959T743-F1
#
_cell.length_a   1.000
_cell.length_b   1.000
_cell.length_c   1.000
_cell.angle_alpha   90.00
_cell.angle_beta   90.00
_cell.angle_gamma   90.00
#
_symmetry.space_group_name_H-M   'P 1'
#
loop_
_entity.id
_entity.type
_entity.pdbx_description
1 polymer ?
#
loop_
_entity_poly.entity_id
_entity_poly.type
_entity_poly.pdbx_seq_one_letter_code
_entity_poly.pdbx_strand_id
1 'polypeptide(L)'
;MINGHAALFTTCLLLLPTLVGAQGDDTSFNWKFEEGNKLMEEKFYNQAAEVWKELVDTNPENANLNYKLGYSYFNSYNQQAKALPYLEKAAQLRASASYGGFNTAGYDPFDPKETNAPVEVDYYLGRAYHLSGDFNKADSQYQKFIDETDDKHNLYDQAQLGLSQTANARELMKDPKDYQVSNIGPVINSEYPDFGPVISVDGNALFYTTRRVHNDSSNFGIFDEVAGLPHESIYVSYKDREGNWQTPELLNINEVGNHLATINVSADGQTLFIYRNDNGDGNIYESKLVGEIWSDPVLMGSDINTKAWETHGALSADGNTFYFVSDRKGGYGGRDLYRVVRLPDGEWSKAQNLGP
;
A
#
# COMPACT_ATOMS: atom_id res chain seq x y z
N MET A 1 -51.48 29.70 -55.31
CA MET A 1 -50.64 28.78 -56.11
C MET A 1 -49.19 29.08 -55.74
N ILE A 2 -48.36 28.27 -55.09
CA ILE A 2 -48.31 26.84 -54.75
C ILE A 2 -47.44 26.77 -53.46
N ASN A 3 -48.01 26.37 -52.33
CA ASN A 3 -47.72 25.16 -51.54
C ASN A 3 -46.26 24.65 -51.52
N GLY A 4 -45.70 24.56 -50.31
CA GLY A 4 -44.46 23.84 -50.01
C GLY A 4 -44.43 23.43 -48.54
N HIS A 5 -45.30 22.47 -48.17
CA HIS A 5 -45.25 21.81 -46.87
C HIS A 5 -44.09 20.81 -46.86
N ALA A 6 -43.11 21.02 -45.97
CA ALA A 6 -42.15 19.98 -45.62
C ALA A 6 -42.79 19.07 -44.55
N ALA A 7 -43.00 17.80 -44.90
CA ALA A 7 -43.55 16.78 -44.03
C ALA A 7 -42.53 16.38 -42.95
N LEU A 8 -42.92 16.48 -41.68
CA LEU A 8 -42.26 15.81 -40.56
C LEU A 8 -42.56 14.31 -40.64
N PHE A 9 -41.54 13.50 -40.90
CA PHE A 9 -41.60 12.06 -40.72
C PHE A 9 -41.35 11.72 -39.24
N THR A 10 -42.43 11.50 -38.50
CA THR A 10 -42.37 10.85 -37.18
C THR A 10 -42.27 9.34 -37.41
N THR A 11 -41.09 8.76 -37.25
CA THR A 11 -40.93 7.30 -37.25
C THR A 11 -41.13 6.79 -35.83
N CYS A 12 -42.32 6.22 -35.56
CA CYS A 12 -42.54 5.40 -34.37
C CYS A 12 -41.73 4.10 -34.52
N LEU A 13 -40.68 3.92 -33.72
CA LEU A 13 -40.05 2.61 -33.53
C LEU A 13 -40.99 1.75 -32.67
N LEU A 14 -41.63 0.77 -33.29
CA LEU A 14 -42.27 -0.34 -32.59
C LEU A 14 -41.18 -1.28 -32.07
N LEU A 15 -41.03 -1.34 -30.75
CA LEU A 15 -40.23 -2.36 -30.07
C LEU A 15 -40.90 -3.73 -30.22
N LEU A 16 -40.39 -4.52 -31.15
CA LEU A 16 -40.51 -5.97 -31.12
C LEU A 16 -39.43 -6.51 -30.18
N PRO A 17 -39.76 -7.33 -29.16
CA PRO A 17 -38.74 -7.99 -28.37
C PRO A 17 -38.13 -9.10 -29.24
N THR A 18 -37.04 -8.80 -29.94
CA THR A 18 -36.13 -9.85 -30.38
C THR A 18 -35.36 -10.32 -29.16
N LEU A 19 -35.57 -11.59 -28.81
CA LEU A 19 -34.67 -12.34 -27.93
C LEU A 19 -33.26 -12.26 -28.52
N VAL A 20 -32.49 -11.29 -28.05
CA VAL A 20 -31.03 -11.28 -28.20
C VAL A 20 -30.53 -12.22 -27.13
N GLY A 21 -30.24 -13.46 -27.54
CA GLY A 21 -29.61 -14.45 -26.67
C GLY A 21 -28.17 -14.07 -26.35
N ALA A 22 -27.81 -14.13 -25.08
CA ALA A 22 -26.53 -14.48 -24.45
C ALA A 22 -25.17 -13.93 -24.95
N GLN A 23 -25.06 -13.24 -26.09
CA GLN A 23 -23.77 -12.78 -26.63
C GLN A 23 -23.23 -11.48 -25.98
N GLY A 24 -24.08 -10.69 -25.34
CA GLY A 24 -23.68 -9.44 -24.68
C GLY A 24 -22.95 -9.65 -23.35
N ASP A 25 -23.38 -10.65 -22.58
CA ASP A 25 -22.85 -10.91 -21.24
C ASP A 25 -21.44 -11.54 -21.30
N ASP A 26 -21.21 -12.47 -22.22
CA ASP A 26 -19.89 -13.09 -22.43
C ASP A 26 -18.83 -12.07 -22.90
N THR A 27 -19.23 -11.11 -23.74
CA THR A 27 -18.33 -10.04 -24.21
C THR A 27 -17.96 -9.09 -23.07
N SER A 28 -18.92 -8.78 -22.20
CA SER A 28 -18.70 -7.96 -21.00
C SER A 28 -17.80 -8.66 -19.97
N PHE A 29 -18.01 -9.97 -19.76
CA PHE A 29 -17.18 -10.78 -18.85
C PHE A 29 -15.72 -10.82 -19.32
N ASN A 30 -15.46 -11.21 -20.57
CA ASN A 30 -14.10 -11.35 -21.08
C ASN A 30 -13.34 -10.02 -21.03
N TRP A 31 -14.00 -8.90 -21.39
CA TRP A 31 -13.39 -7.58 -21.30
C TRP A 31 -13.01 -7.23 -19.86
N LYS A 32 -13.90 -7.44 -18.88
CA LYS A 32 -13.59 -7.20 -17.46
C LYS A 32 -12.46 -8.11 -16.96
N PHE A 33 -12.43 -9.35 -17.41
CA PHE A 33 -11.38 -10.29 -17.03
C PHE A 33 -10.01 -9.85 -17.58
N GLU A 34 -9.94 -9.44 -18.84
CA GLU A 34 -8.72 -8.90 -19.44
C GLU A 34 -8.29 -7.60 -18.75
N GLU A 35 -9.23 -6.69 -18.50
CA GLU A 35 -8.96 -5.41 -17.83
C GLU A 35 -8.44 -5.63 -16.39
N GLY A 36 -9.09 -6.50 -15.61
CA GLY A 36 -8.64 -6.82 -14.27
C GLY A 36 -7.22 -7.39 -14.24
N ASN A 37 -6.86 -8.22 -15.24
CA ASN A 37 -5.51 -8.77 -15.34
C ASN A 37 -4.48 -7.68 -15.68
N LYS A 38 -4.79 -6.83 -16.66
CA LYS A 38 -3.92 -5.71 -17.04
C LYS A 38 -3.67 -4.78 -15.85
N LEU A 39 -4.72 -4.44 -15.09
CA LEU A 39 -4.59 -3.62 -13.88
C LEU A 39 -3.69 -4.28 -12.83
N MET A 40 -3.76 -5.61 -12.64
CA MET A 40 -2.86 -6.32 -11.74
C MET A 40 -1.39 -6.32 -12.21
N GLU A 41 -1.15 -6.46 -13.52
CA GLU A 41 0.20 -6.40 -14.11
C GLU A 41 0.82 -5.01 -13.96
N GLU A 42 0.01 -3.96 -14.12
CA GLU A 42 0.38 -2.56 -13.92
C GLU A 42 0.36 -2.14 -12.43
N LYS A 43 0.01 -3.07 -11.52
CA LYS A 43 -0.04 -2.90 -10.05
C LYS A 43 -1.14 -1.95 -9.54
N PHE A 44 -2.13 -1.65 -10.36
CA PHE A 44 -3.35 -0.91 -10.00
C PHE A 44 -4.33 -1.78 -9.20
N TYR A 45 -3.90 -2.27 -8.03
CA TYR A 45 -4.62 -3.29 -7.27
C TYR A 45 -5.96 -2.82 -6.69
N ASN A 46 -6.08 -1.52 -6.35
CA ASN A 46 -7.34 -0.95 -5.89
C ASN A 46 -8.40 -1.03 -6.99
N GLN A 47 -8.05 -0.64 -8.21
CA GLN A 47 -8.91 -0.67 -9.39
C GLN A 47 -9.19 -2.10 -9.84
N ALA A 48 -8.17 -2.97 -9.85
CA ALA A 48 -8.33 -4.38 -10.17
C ALA A 48 -9.34 -5.04 -9.22
N ALA A 49 -9.28 -4.73 -7.92
CA ALA A 49 -10.21 -5.28 -6.94
C ALA A 49 -11.67 -4.91 -7.23
N GLU A 50 -11.96 -3.68 -7.69
CA GLU A 50 -13.32 -3.29 -8.09
C GLU A 50 -13.81 -4.12 -9.28
N VAL A 51 -12.97 -4.31 -10.31
CA VAL A 51 -13.31 -5.12 -11.48
C VAL A 51 -13.54 -6.59 -11.10
N TRP A 52 -12.64 -7.17 -10.30
CA TRP A 52 -12.77 -8.55 -9.84
C TRP A 52 -13.98 -8.76 -8.94
N LYS A 53 -14.34 -7.76 -8.13
CA LYS A 53 -15.51 -7.80 -7.26
C LYS A 53 -16.80 -7.99 -8.06
N GLU A 54 -16.96 -7.26 -9.18
CA GLU A 54 -18.12 -7.42 -10.06
C GLU A 54 -18.21 -8.83 -10.67
N LEU A 55 -17.07 -9.42 -11.03
CA LEU A 55 -17.03 -10.78 -11.58
C LEU A 55 -17.29 -11.84 -10.52
N VAL A 56 -16.77 -11.68 -9.30
CA VAL A 56 -17.04 -12.58 -8.18
C VAL A 56 -18.50 -12.52 -7.74
N ASP A 57 -19.13 -11.34 -7.74
CA ASP A 57 -20.53 -11.19 -7.33
C ASP A 57 -21.50 -11.98 -8.22
N THR A 58 -21.13 -12.17 -9.49
CA THR A 58 -21.91 -12.97 -10.45
C THR A 58 -21.44 -14.42 -10.55
N ASN A 59 -20.21 -14.73 -10.11
CA ASN A 59 -19.60 -16.05 -10.20
C ASN A 59 -18.85 -16.44 -8.89
N PRO A 60 -19.55 -16.51 -7.73
CA PRO A 60 -18.90 -16.65 -6.42
C PRO A 60 -18.22 -18.00 -6.20
N GLU A 61 -18.54 -19.01 -7.01
CA GLU A 61 -17.96 -20.36 -6.95
C GLU A 61 -16.78 -20.57 -7.91
N ASN A 62 -16.29 -19.51 -8.57
CA ASN A 62 -15.06 -19.58 -9.37
C ASN A 62 -13.83 -19.33 -8.49
N ALA A 63 -12.94 -20.32 -8.36
CA ALA A 63 -11.76 -20.22 -7.51
C ALA A 63 -10.76 -19.18 -8.02
N ASN A 64 -10.59 -19.08 -9.35
CA ASN A 64 -9.70 -18.11 -9.99
C ASN A 64 -10.12 -16.67 -9.69
N LEU A 65 -11.41 -16.35 -9.85
CA LEU A 65 -11.94 -15.01 -9.61
C LEU A 65 -11.80 -14.61 -8.13
N ASN A 66 -12.11 -15.52 -7.21
CA ASN A 66 -11.88 -15.31 -5.78
C ASN A 66 -10.39 -15.09 -5.47
N TYR A 67 -9.48 -15.85 -6.12
CA TYR A 67 -8.04 -15.65 -5.97
C TYR A 67 -7.62 -14.26 -6.45
N LYS A 68 -8.03 -13.85 -7.66
CA LYS A 68 -7.66 -12.54 -8.22
C LYS A 68 -8.19 -11.37 -7.41
N LEU A 69 -9.41 -11.47 -6.88
CA LEU A 69 -9.97 -10.49 -5.96
C LEU A 69 -9.22 -10.47 -4.62
N GLY A 70 -8.99 -11.64 -4.02
CA GLY A 70 -8.25 -11.77 -2.77
C GLY A 70 -6.81 -11.25 -2.88
N TYR A 71 -6.12 -11.58 -3.96
CA TYR A 71 -4.79 -11.09 -4.28
C TYR A 71 -4.78 -9.57 -4.48
N SER A 72 -5.74 -9.02 -5.23
CA SER A 72 -5.85 -7.58 -5.45
C SER A 72 -6.11 -6.84 -4.14
N TYR A 73 -7.02 -7.33 -3.30
CA TYR A 73 -7.18 -6.77 -1.95
C TYR A 73 -5.91 -6.91 -1.12
N PHE A 74 -5.21 -8.04 -1.15
CA PHE A 74 -3.98 -8.24 -0.38
C PHE A 74 -2.85 -7.27 -0.78
N ASN A 75 -2.78 -6.89 -2.05
CA ASN A 75 -1.77 -5.96 -2.55
C ASN A 75 -2.28 -4.50 -2.64
N SER A 76 -3.53 -4.24 -2.27
CA SER A 76 -4.12 -2.91 -2.21
C SER A 76 -3.48 -2.04 -1.11
N TYR A 77 -3.54 -0.72 -1.29
CA TYR A 77 -2.96 0.24 -0.33
C TYR A 77 -3.77 0.39 0.96
N ASN A 78 -5.08 0.13 0.91
CA ASN A 78 -6.00 0.40 2.02
C ASN A 78 -7.08 -0.67 2.22
N GLN A 79 -7.06 -1.78 1.47
CA GLN A 79 -8.11 -2.81 1.49
C GLN A 79 -7.59 -4.20 1.86
N GLN A 80 -6.36 -4.32 2.35
CA GLN A 80 -5.73 -5.59 2.74
C GLN A 80 -6.60 -6.48 3.62
N ALA A 81 -7.30 -5.89 4.59
CA ALA A 81 -8.18 -6.63 5.49
C ALA A 81 -9.34 -7.35 4.78
N LYS A 82 -9.73 -6.94 3.57
CA LYS A 82 -10.78 -7.58 2.77
C LYS A 82 -10.32 -8.87 2.09
N ALA A 83 -9.02 -9.15 2.01
CA ALA A 83 -8.47 -10.26 1.23
C ALA A 83 -8.84 -11.65 1.78
N LEU A 84 -8.80 -11.81 3.11
CA LEU A 84 -8.91 -13.10 3.79
C LEU A 84 -10.11 -13.97 3.32
N PRO A 85 -11.37 -13.48 3.33
CA PRO A 85 -12.51 -14.32 2.94
C PRO A 85 -12.44 -14.83 1.48
N TYR A 86 -11.88 -14.02 0.57
CA TYR A 86 -11.76 -14.41 -0.85
C TYR A 86 -10.61 -15.39 -1.08
N LEU A 87 -9.49 -15.22 -0.36
CA LEU A 87 -8.39 -16.19 -0.38
C LEU A 87 -8.80 -17.53 0.23
N GLU A 88 -9.57 -17.51 1.33
CA GLU A 88 -10.15 -18.72 1.93
C GLU A 88 -11.06 -19.45 0.93
N LYS A 89 -11.98 -18.71 0.29
CA LYS A 89 -12.91 -19.26 -0.70
C LYS A 89 -12.17 -19.84 -1.91
N ALA A 90 -11.17 -19.13 -2.43
CA ALA A 90 -10.33 -19.61 -3.53
C ALA A 90 -9.58 -20.89 -3.17
N ALA A 91 -8.93 -20.94 -2.00
CA ALA A 91 -8.21 -22.12 -1.54
C ALA A 91 -9.13 -23.32 -1.28
N GLN A 92 -10.35 -23.08 -0.79
CA GLN A 92 -11.36 -24.11 -0.57
C GLN A 92 -11.85 -24.74 -1.89
N LEU A 93 -12.04 -23.91 -2.92
CA LEU A 93 -12.52 -24.35 -4.23
C LEU A 93 -11.41 -24.89 -5.14
N ARG A 94 -10.14 -24.58 -4.83
CA ARG A 94 -8.99 -25.04 -5.61
C ARG A 94 -8.96 -26.57 -5.66
N ALA A 95 -8.99 -27.13 -6.87
CA ALA A 95 -8.73 -28.54 -7.08
C ALA A 95 -7.22 -28.78 -7.04
N SER A 96 -6.72 -29.45 -5.99
CA SER A 96 -5.35 -29.99 -5.97
C SER A 96 -5.36 -31.40 -6.57
N ALA A 97 -4.51 -31.67 -7.58
CA ALA A 97 -4.33 -33.04 -8.01
C ALA A 97 -3.58 -33.82 -6.93
N SER A 98 -4.00 -35.06 -6.71
CA SER A 98 -3.33 -35.97 -5.80
C SER A 98 -1.91 -36.27 -6.27
N TYR A 99 -0.94 -35.95 -5.41
CA TYR A 99 0.37 -36.60 -5.28
C TYR A 99 1.31 -36.52 -6.51
N GLY A 100 2.31 -35.62 -6.43
CA GLY A 100 3.58 -35.77 -7.17
C GLY A 100 3.62 -35.27 -8.62
N GLY A 101 2.61 -34.53 -9.08
CA GLY A 101 2.67 -33.77 -10.33
C GLY A 101 2.39 -32.31 -10.05
N PHE A 102 3.27 -31.41 -10.50
CA PHE A 102 3.08 -29.96 -10.52
C PHE A 102 1.74 -29.63 -11.23
N ASN A 103 0.64 -29.57 -10.49
CA ASN A 103 -0.67 -29.41 -11.10
C ASN A 103 -1.08 -27.94 -11.24
N THR A 104 -0.11 -27.10 -11.61
CA THR A 104 -0.35 -25.92 -12.44
C THR A 104 -0.33 -26.27 -13.93
N ALA A 105 -0.12 -27.54 -14.30
CA ALA A 105 -0.21 -28.03 -15.69
C ALA A 105 -1.60 -27.74 -16.28
N GLY A 106 -1.74 -26.55 -16.86
CA GLY A 106 -2.99 -26.05 -17.45
C GLY A 106 -3.62 -24.86 -16.75
N TYR A 107 -3.09 -24.36 -15.62
CA TYR A 107 -3.56 -23.07 -15.09
C TYR A 107 -3.10 -21.96 -16.02
N ASP A 108 -4.05 -21.23 -16.58
CA ASP A 108 -3.79 -20.04 -17.38
C ASP A 108 -4.42 -18.81 -16.70
N PRO A 109 -3.61 -17.92 -16.09
CA PRO A 109 -4.14 -16.72 -15.44
C PRO A 109 -4.86 -15.78 -16.41
N PHE A 110 -4.65 -15.93 -17.72
CA PHE A 110 -5.21 -15.10 -18.78
C PHE A 110 -6.36 -15.76 -19.54
N ASP A 111 -6.69 -17.03 -19.27
CA ASP A 111 -7.88 -17.66 -19.85
C ASP A 111 -9.13 -17.25 -19.04
N PRO A 112 -10.10 -16.51 -19.63
CA PRO A 112 -11.34 -16.16 -18.94
C PRO A 112 -12.20 -17.38 -18.56
N LYS A 113 -11.92 -18.56 -19.12
CA LYS A 113 -12.58 -19.83 -18.77
C LYS A 113 -11.91 -20.56 -17.61
N GLU A 114 -10.79 -20.05 -17.09
CA GLU A 114 -10.12 -20.62 -15.93
C GLU A 114 -11.03 -20.52 -14.69
N THR A 115 -11.25 -21.65 -14.04
CA THR A 115 -12.13 -21.79 -12.86
C THR A 115 -11.38 -22.23 -11.62
N ASN A 116 -10.15 -22.73 -11.76
CA ASN A 116 -9.29 -23.15 -10.67
C ASN A 116 -8.38 -22.00 -10.19
N ALA A 117 -7.88 -22.09 -8.97
CA ALA A 117 -6.92 -21.12 -8.43
C ALA A 117 -5.47 -21.64 -8.58
N PRO A 118 -4.48 -20.75 -8.70
CA PRO A 118 -3.08 -21.14 -8.72
C PRO A 118 -2.60 -21.58 -7.32
N VAL A 119 -1.44 -22.24 -7.23
CA VAL A 119 -0.89 -22.75 -5.96
C VAL A 119 -0.53 -21.62 -4.99
N GLU A 120 -0.19 -20.45 -5.53
CA GLU A 120 0.14 -19.22 -4.79
C GLU A 120 -0.99 -18.76 -3.86
N VAL A 121 -2.24 -19.20 -4.07
CA VAL A 121 -3.34 -18.92 -3.14
C VAL A 121 -3.00 -19.37 -1.72
N ASP A 122 -2.31 -20.50 -1.54
CA ASP A 122 -1.95 -21.01 -0.22
C ASP A 122 -0.89 -20.11 0.44
N TYR A 123 0.10 -19.62 -0.32
CA TYR A 123 1.07 -18.66 0.21
C TYR A 123 0.38 -17.36 0.68
N TYR A 124 -0.46 -16.75 -0.17
CA TYR A 124 -1.14 -15.50 0.18
C TYR A 124 -2.17 -15.69 1.29
N LEU A 125 -2.84 -16.84 1.36
CA LEU A 125 -3.72 -17.17 2.46
C LEU A 125 -2.93 -17.36 3.77
N GLY A 126 -1.76 -18.01 3.71
CA GLY A 126 -0.82 -18.09 4.83
C GLY A 126 -0.39 -16.71 5.32
N ARG A 127 -0.08 -15.78 4.41
CA ARG A 127 0.22 -14.38 4.71
C ARG A 127 -0.97 -13.65 5.35
N ALA A 128 -2.18 -13.87 4.85
CA ALA A 128 -3.39 -13.25 5.40
C ALA A 128 -3.68 -13.72 6.84
N TYR A 129 -3.58 -15.04 7.09
CA TYR A 129 -3.69 -15.58 8.45
C TYR A 129 -2.58 -15.12 9.39
N HIS A 130 -1.35 -14.99 8.86
CA HIS A 130 -0.23 -14.48 9.64
C HIS A 130 -0.50 -13.04 10.10
N LEU A 131 -0.98 -12.16 9.21
CA LEU A 131 -1.33 -10.78 9.55
C LEU A 131 -2.51 -10.68 10.52
N SER A 132 -3.46 -11.63 10.48
CA SER A 132 -4.58 -11.66 11.43
C SER A 132 -4.25 -12.32 12.77
N GLY A 133 -3.02 -12.83 12.94
CA GLY A 133 -2.57 -13.50 14.15
C GLY A 133 -3.00 -14.96 14.29
N ASP A 134 -3.62 -15.56 13.27
CA ASP A 134 -3.98 -16.98 13.24
C ASP A 134 -2.79 -17.83 12.77
N PHE A 135 -1.73 -17.87 13.59
CA PHE A 135 -0.46 -18.49 13.21
C PHE A 135 -0.57 -19.98 12.90
N ASN A 136 -1.51 -20.70 13.50
CA ASN A 136 -1.69 -22.13 13.23
C ASN A 136 -2.23 -22.37 11.82
N LYS A 137 -3.20 -21.56 11.38
CA LYS A 137 -3.65 -21.63 9.99
C LYS A 137 -2.59 -21.10 9.03
N ALA A 138 -1.86 -20.04 9.41
CA ALA A 138 -0.76 -19.53 8.62
C ALA A 138 0.27 -20.63 8.32
N ASP A 139 0.73 -21.35 9.34
CA ASP A 139 1.70 -22.44 9.19
C ASP A 139 1.18 -23.56 8.28
N SER A 140 -0.08 -23.95 8.47
CA SER A 140 -0.72 -24.96 7.65
C SER A 140 -0.68 -24.58 6.16
N GLN A 141 -0.97 -23.32 5.83
CA GLN A 141 -0.96 -22.86 4.43
C GLN A 141 0.46 -22.68 3.87
N TYR A 142 1.42 -22.16 4.65
CA TYR A 142 2.81 -22.11 4.19
C TYR A 142 3.38 -23.50 3.95
N GLN A 143 3.13 -24.45 4.86
CA GLN A 143 3.59 -25.82 4.69
C GLN A 143 2.95 -26.47 3.47
N LYS A 144 1.63 -26.29 3.28
CA LYS A 144 0.93 -26.77 2.09
C LYS A 144 1.52 -26.20 0.80
N PHE A 145 1.81 -24.90 0.75
CA PHE A 145 2.48 -24.28 -0.39
C PHE A 145 3.86 -24.90 -0.65
N ILE A 146 4.68 -25.09 0.40
CA ILE A 146 6.00 -25.71 0.32
C ILE A 146 5.92 -27.15 -0.19
N ASP A 147 4.93 -27.93 0.26
CA ASP A 147 4.75 -29.34 -0.12
C ASP A 147 4.27 -29.49 -1.58
N GLU A 148 3.56 -28.48 -2.12
CA GLU A 148 3.01 -28.47 -3.47
C GLU A 148 3.89 -27.74 -4.50
N THR A 149 5.01 -27.15 -4.10
CA THR A 149 5.93 -26.41 -4.96
C THR A 149 7.37 -26.93 -4.88
N ASP A 150 8.20 -26.60 -5.86
CA ASP A 150 9.64 -26.84 -5.79
C ASP A 150 10.40 -25.64 -5.21
N ASP A 151 11.64 -25.91 -4.80
CA ASP A 151 12.56 -24.94 -4.19
C ASP A 151 12.97 -23.79 -5.12
N LYS A 152 12.65 -23.86 -6.43
CA LYS A 152 12.90 -22.77 -7.38
C LYS A 152 11.69 -21.86 -7.56
N HIS A 153 10.54 -22.19 -6.98
CA HIS A 153 9.41 -21.26 -6.97
C HIS A 153 9.81 -19.98 -6.24
N ASN A 154 9.56 -18.82 -6.84
CA ASN A 154 9.95 -17.51 -6.31
C ASN A 154 9.42 -17.17 -4.91
N LEU A 155 8.43 -17.92 -4.40
CA LEU A 155 7.81 -17.73 -3.08
C LEU A 155 8.20 -18.84 -2.08
N TYR A 156 8.96 -19.85 -2.49
CA TYR A 156 9.32 -21.00 -1.65
C TYR A 156 10.07 -20.54 -0.39
N ASP A 157 11.15 -19.78 -0.57
CA ASP A 157 11.93 -19.22 0.54
C ASP A 157 11.10 -18.26 1.41
N GLN A 158 10.15 -17.54 0.81
CA GLN A 158 9.26 -16.63 1.55
C GLN A 158 8.26 -17.41 2.43
N ALA A 159 7.78 -18.57 1.97
CA ALA A 159 6.92 -19.44 2.77
C ALA A 159 7.69 -20.04 3.95
N GLN A 160 8.95 -20.47 3.74
CA GLN A 160 9.82 -20.95 4.82
C GLN A 160 10.14 -19.85 5.84
N LEU A 161 10.40 -18.63 5.36
CA LEU A 161 10.54 -17.47 6.22
C LEU A 161 9.26 -17.20 7.01
N GLY A 162 8.08 -17.35 6.37
CA GLY A 162 6.78 -17.26 7.02
C GLY A 162 6.65 -18.20 8.22
N LEU A 163 6.99 -19.49 8.06
CA LEU A 163 7.02 -20.47 9.17
C LEU A 163 7.97 -20.07 10.31
N SER A 164 9.13 -19.50 9.96
CA SER A 164 10.10 -19.04 10.95
C SER A 164 9.58 -17.81 11.71
N GLN A 165 8.92 -16.90 11.02
CA GLN A 165 8.35 -15.69 11.60
C GLN A 165 7.17 -15.99 12.53
N THR A 166 6.27 -16.89 12.14
CA THR A 166 5.15 -17.31 12.99
C THR A 166 5.64 -18.06 14.23
N ALA A 167 6.68 -18.88 14.12
CA ALA A 167 7.33 -19.51 15.27
C ALA A 167 7.93 -18.47 16.23
N ASN A 168 8.63 -17.47 15.68
CA ASN A 168 9.18 -16.37 16.46
C ASN A 168 8.08 -15.52 17.13
N ALA A 169 6.99 -15.22 16.41
CA ALA A 169 5.85 -14.48 16.95
C ALA A 169 5.24 -15.19 18.15
N ARG A 170 5.06 -16.51 18.08
CA ARG A 170 4.58 -17.32 19.22
C ARG A 170 5.51 -17.27 20.42
N GLU A 171 6.83 -17.26 20.22
CA GLU A 171 7.79 -17.14 21.31
C GLU A 171 7.70 -15.78 21.98
N LEU A 172 7.69 -14.70 21.20
CA LEU A 172 7.54 -13.33 21.70
C LEU A 172 6.21 -13.11 22.45
N MET A 173 5.14 -13.77 22.00
CA MET A 173 3.83 -13.68 22.66
C MET A 173 3.74 -14.42 23.99
N LYS A 174 4.71 -15.26 24.36
CA LYS A 174 4.76 -15.87 25.70
C LYS A 174 5.17 -14.87 26.78
N ASP A 175 5.91 -13.82 26.40
CA ASP A 175 6.36 -12.75 27.29
C ASP A 175 5.93 -11.38 26.73
N PRO A 176 4.62 -11.05 26.77
CA PRO A 176 4.14 -9.78 26.29
C PRO A 176 4.77 -8.64 27.10
N LYS A 177 5.35 -7.66 26.42
CA LYS A 177 5.84 -6.44 27.08
C LYS A 177 4.66 -5.60 27.55
N ASP A 178 4.84 -4.95 28.69
CA ASP A 178 3.80 -4.12 29.31
C ASP A 178 3.69 -2.77 28.58
N TYR A 179 2.97 -2.78 27.46
CA TYR A 179 2.56 -1.57 26.76
C TYR A 179 1.07 -1.62 26.46
N GLN A 180 0.43 -0.45 26.52
CA GLN A 180 -0.96 -0.27 26.13
C GLN A 180 -1.01 0.33 24.73
N VAL A 181 -1.67 -0.36 23.81
CA VAL A 181 -2.02 0.19 22.49
C VAL A 181 -3.44 0.74 22.58
N SER A 182 -3.62 2.03 22.29
CA SER A 182 -4.93 2.67 22.23
C SER A 182 -5.12 3.37 20.91
N ASN A 183 -6.35 3.31 20.39
CA ASN A 183 -6.75 4.13 19.25
C ASN A 183 -6.89 5.58 19.74
N ILE A 184 -6.14 6.51 19.14
CA ILE A 184 -6.12 7.94 19.51
C ILE A 184 -7.34 8.73 19.01
N GLY A 185 -8.37 8.04 18.52
CA GLY A 185 -9.67 8.58 18.18
C GLY A 185 -9.80 9.06 16.74
N PRO A 186 -11.05 9.37 16.32
CA PRO A 186 -11.38 9.76 14.95
C PRO A 186 -10.93 11.19 14.60
N VAL A 187 -10.41 11.96 15.56
CA VAL A 187 -9.81 13.27 15.29
C VAL A 187 -8.54 13.12 14.47
N ILE A 188 -7.72 12.11 14.79
CA ILE A 188 -6.50 11.80 14.03
C ILE A 188 -6.79 10.73 12.99
N ASN A 189 -7.39 9.60 13.40
CA ASN A 189 -7.62 8.46 12.51
C ASN A 189 -8.82 8.72 11.59
N SER A 190 -8.57 8.72 10.29
CA SER A 190 -9.56 8.84 9.22
C SER A 190 -9.85 7.47 8.59
N GLU A 191 -10.76 7.45 7.61
CA GLU A 191 -11.00 6.28 6.76
C GLU A 191 -9.91 6.06 5.70
N TYR A 192 -9.02 7.05 5.52
CA TYR A 192 -7.89 7.00 4.61
C TYR A 192 -6.64 6.48 5.34
N PRO A 193 -5.61 6.01 4.60
CA PRO A 193 -4.32 5.72 5.20
C PRO A 193 -3.75 6.93 5.95
N ASP A 194 -3.56 6.76 7.26
CA ASP A 194 -2.87 7.67 8.16
C ASP A 194 -1.68 6.92 8.78
N PHE A 195 -0.46 7.40 8.53
CA PHE A 195 0.76 6.67 8.87
C PHE A 195 1.95 7.60 9.08
N GLY A 196 3.09 7.04 9.47
CA GLY A 196 4.31 7.81 9.76
C GLY A 196 4.17 8.80 10.93
N PRO A 197 3.56 8.46 12.07
CA PRO A 197 3.41 9.41 13.17
C PRO A 197 4.77 9.80 13.75
N VAL A 198 5.02 11.10 13.86
CA VAL A 198 6.19 11.73 14.46
C VAL A 198 5.71 12.68 15.55
N ILE A 199 6.08 12.41 16.79
CA ILE A 199 5.71 13.25 17.93
C ILE A 199 6.88 14.16 18.32
N SER A 200 6.58 15.42 18.66
CA SER A 200 7.55 16.32 19.26
C SER A 200 8.04 15.80 20.62
N VAL A 201 9.24 16.24 21.04
CA VAL A 201 9.86 15.78 22.30
C VAL A 201 9.00 16.11 23.52
N ASP A 202 8.29 17.24 23.50
CA ASP A 202 7.37 17.64 24.57
C ASP A 202 6.02 16.90 24.53
N GLY A 203 5.78 16.09 23.48
CA GLY A 203 4.59 15.28 23.32
C GLY A 203 3.33 16.04 22.89
N ASN A 204 3.47 17.31 22.48
CA ASN A 204 2.34 18.20 22.21
C ASN A 204 2.00 18.38 20.73
N ALA A 205 2.90 18.04 19.81
CA ALA A 205 2.65 18.08 18.37
C ALA A 205 2.82 16.68 17.77
N LEU A 206 1.86 16.27 16.94
CA LEU A 206 1.88 15.04 16.17
C LEU A 206 1.87 15.39 14.68
N PHE A 207 3.00 15.20 14.03
CA PHE A 207 3.11 15.23 12.58
C PHE A 207 2.83 13.82 12.04
N TYR A 208 2.11 13.72 10.94
CA TYR A 208 1.86 12.43 10.32
C TYR A 208 1.52 12.60 8.84
N THR A 209 1.67 11.51 8.10
CA THR A 209 1.31 11.45 6.68
C THR A 209 -0.08 10.88 6.52
N THR A 210 -0.84 11.46 5.60
CA THR A 210 -2.20 11.04 5.32
C THR A 210 -2.51 11.15 3.84
N ARG A 211 -3.37 10.26 3.34
CA ARG A 211 -3.94 10.32 1.98
C ARG A 211 -5.41 10.79 2.01
N ARG A 212 -5.82 11.55 3.03
CA ARG A 212 -7.18 12.10 3.13
C ARG A 212 -7.46 13.20 2.11
N VAL A 213 -8.74 13.39 1.80
CA VAL A 213 -9.19 14.60 1.12
C VAL A 213 -9.01 15.80 2.07
N HIS A 214 -8.45 16.88 1.55
CA HIS A 214 -8.22 18.10 2.32
C HIS A 214 -9.55 18.73 2.77
N ASN A 215 -9.55 19.40 3.92
CA ASN A 215 -10.75 20.04 4.46
C ASN A 215 -11.34 21.11 3.51
N ASP A 216 -10.50 21.75 2.71
CA ASP A 216 -10.89 22.73 1.68
C ASP A 216 -11.18 22.09 0.31
N SER A 217 -11.13 20.75 0.23
CA SER A 217 -11.30 19.95 -0.99
C SER A 217 -10.31 20.26 -2.12
N SER A 218 -9.17 20.91 -1.83
CA SER A 218 -8.18 21.29 -2.83
C SER A 218 -7.54 20.13 -3.60
N ASN A 219 -7.49 18.92 -3.00
CA ASN A 219 -7.00 17.70 -3.64
C ASN A 219 -8.13 16.75 -4.10
N PHE A 220 -9.39 17.18 -4.05
CA PHE A 220 -10.51 16.32 -4.46
C PHE A 220 -10.43 15.98 -5.96
N GLY A 221 -10.50 14.68 -6.27
CA GLY A 221 -10.38 14.18 -7.64
C GLY A 221 -8.94 14.11 -8.17
N ILE A 222 -7.93 14.42 -7.35
CA ILE A 222 -6.51 14.38 -7.72
C ILE A 222 -5.87 13.18 -7.02
N PHE A 223 -5.72 12.10 -7.76
CA PHE A 223 -5.30 10.80 -7.23
C PHE A 223 -3.92 10.41 -7.72
N ASP A 224 -3.19 9.72 -6.85
CA ASP A 224 -2.09 8.84 -7.23
C ASP A 224 -2.69 7.70 -8.06
N GLU A 225 -2.24 7.61 -9.32
CA GLU A 225 -2.79 6.65 -10.27
C GLU A 225 -2.62 5.20 -9.79
N VAL A 226 -1.48 4.89 -9.16
CA VAL A 226 -1.13 3.53 -8.71
C VAL A 226 -1.97 3.14 -7.49
N ALA A 227 -2.06 4.04 -6.52
CA ALA A 227 -2.80 3.77 -5.29
C ALA A 227 -4.32 3.92 -5.45
N GLY A 228 -4.78 4.69 -6.43
CA GLY A 228 -6.20 5.06 -6.54
C GLY A 228 -6.70 5.87 -5.35
N LEU A 229 -5.81 6.64 -4.72
CA LEU A 229 -6.05 7.43 -3.51
C LEU A 229 -5.43 8.82 -3.67
N PRO A 230 -5.84 9.83 -2.87
CA PRO A 230 -5.15 11.12 -2.88
C PRO A 230 -3.65 10.97 -2.63
N HIS A 231 -2.90 11.96 -3.11
CA HIS A 231 -1.46 12.05 -2.84
C HIS A 231 -1.21 12.24 -1.34
N GLU A 232 -0.02 11.84 -0.89
CA GLU A 232 0.42 11.94 0.50
C GLU A 232 0.66 13.39 0.89
N SER A 233 0.00 13.81 1.97
CA SER A 233 0.17 15.12 2.58
C SER A 233 0.60 14.98 4.03
N ILE A 234 1.36 15.96 4.51
CA ILE A 234 1.76 16.07 5.91
C ILE A 234 0.77 16.95 6.67
N TYR A 235 0.23 16.41 7.75
CA TYR A 235 -0.61 17.12 8.70
C TYR A 235 0.08 17.22 10.05
N VAL A 236 -0.29 18.23 10.83
CA VAL A 236 0.07 18.37 12.25
C VAL A 236 -1.18 18.50 13.11
N SER A 237 -1.22 17.82 14.25
CA SER A 237 -2.21 18.06 15.29
C SER A 237 -1.51 18.43 16.59
N TYR A 238 -2.08 19.39 17.31
CA TYR A 238 -1.59 19.82 18.61
C TYR A 238 -2.51 19.34 19.73
N LYS A 239 -1.94 19.09 20.91
CA LYS A 239 -2.74 18.87 22.13
C LYS A 239 -3.24 20.18 22.71
N ASP A 240 -4.47 20.17 23.20
CA ASP A 240 -4.96 21.22 24.09
C ASP A 240 -4.41 21.06 25.53
N ARG A 241 -4.84 21.96 26.43
CA ARG A 241 -4.42 21.94 27.85
C ARG A 241 -4.94 20.73 28.62
N GLU A 242 -5.94 20.04 28.10
CA GLU A 242 -6.51 18.82 28.69
C GLU A 242 -5.83 17.55 28.13
N GLY A 243 -4.92 17.71 27.16
CA GLY A 243 -4.17 16.64 26.53
C GLY A 243 -4.88 16.01 25.32
N ASN A 244 -5.99 16.60 24.85
CA ASN A 244 -6.72 16.08 23.70
C ASN A 244 -6.11 16.59 22.40
N TRP A 245 -5.92 15.68 21.44
CA TRP A 245 -5.57 16.05 20.07
C TRP A 245 -6.66 16.93 19.45
N GLN A 246 -6.25 18.05 18.86
CA GLN A 246 -7.15 18.95 18.15
C GLN A 246 -7.27 18.56 16.67
N THR A 247 -8.20 19.20 15.96
CA THR A 247 -8.35 19.03 14.50
C THR A 247 -7.01 19.22 13.80
N PRO A 248 -6.53 18.24 13.01
CA PRO A 248 -5.27 18.34 12.30
C PRO A 248 -5.28 19.47 11.25
N GLU A 249 -4.15 20.15 11.14
CA GLU A 249 -3.87 21.23 10.18
C GLU A 249 -2.99 20.70 9.05
N LEU A 250 -3.35 21.01 7.80
CA LEU A 250 -2.51 20.73 6.63
C LEU A 250 -1.28 21.65 6.69
N LEU A 251 -0.08 21.09 6.64
CA LEU A 251 1.12 21.93 6.60
C LEU A 251 1.18 22.74 5.30
N ASN A 252 1.67 23.97 5.38
CA ASN A 252 1.76 24.90 4.26
C ASN A 252 2.76 24.50 3.15
N ILE A 253 3.55 23.45 3.38
CA ILE A 253 4.56 22.92 2.46
C ILE A 253 4.00 21.90 1.48
N ASN A 254 2.76 21.45 1.67
CA ASN A 254 2.13 20.49 0.77
C ASN A 254 1.77 21.16 -0.56
N GLU A 255 2.22 20.56 -1.66
CA GLU A 255 1.81 20.95 -3.01
C GLU A 255 0.79 19.93 -3.54
N VAL A 256 -0.32 20.44 -4.09
CA VAL A 256 -1.39 19.59 -4.62
C VAL A 256 -0.86 18.74 -5.78
N GLY A 257 -1.05 17.42 -5.70
CA GLY A 257 -0.59 16.47 -6.71
C GLY A 257 0.83 15.94 -6.50
N ASN A 258 1.52 16.36 -5.44
CA ASN A 258 2.82 15.82 -5.05
C ASN A 258 2.71 15.02 -3.75
N HIS A 259 3.64 14.07 -3.56
CA HIS A 259 3.74 13.27 -2.35
C HIS A 259 4.78 13.87 -1.39
N LEU A 260 4.39 14.15 -0.15
CA LEU A 260 5.30 14.39 0.96
C LEU A 260 4.97 13.45 2.11
N ALA A 261 5.99 12.76 2.62
CA ALA A 261 5.85 11.92 3.80
C ALA A 261 6.71 12.41 4.96
N THR A 262 6.19 12.26 6.17
CA THR A 262 6.88 12.61 7.41
C THR A 262 7.97 11.61 7.71
N ILE A 263 9.15 12.09 8.09
CA ILE A 263 10.25 11.24 8.56
C ILE A 263 10.46 11.43 10.07
N ASN A 264 10.78 12.66 10.48
CA ASN A 264 11.15 12.97 11.85
C ASN A 264 11.05 14.48 12.12
N VAL A 265 11.00 14.86 13.39
CA VAL A 265 11.14 16.25 13.84
C VAL A 265 12.34 16.32 14.77
N SER A 266 13.18 17.32 14.56
CA SER A 266 14.32 17.63 15.44
C SER A 266 13.87 17.88 16.89
N ALA A 267 14.78 17.67 17.84
CA ALA A 267 14.47 17.72 19.26
C ALA A 267 13.99 19.10 19.75
N ASP A 268 14.40 20.17 19.08
CA ASP A 268 13.94 21.54 19.36
C ASP A 268 12.62 21.89 18.66
N GLY A 269 12.07 20.99 17.83
CA GLY A 269 10.83 21.20 17.09
C GLY A 269 10.96 22.14 15.89
N GLN A 270 12.16 22.62 15.55
CA GLN A 270 12.34 23.68 14.55
C GLN A 270 12.67 23.17 13.14
N THR A 271 13.01 21.89 13.01
CA THR A 271 13.31 21.23 11.73
C THR A 271 12.47 19.98 11.56
N LEU A 272 11.72 19.90 10.46
CA LEU A 272 10.97 18.74 10.00
C LEU A 272 11.75 18.06 8.88
N PHE A 273 11.96 16.75 9.00
CA PHE A 273 12.54 15.91 7.96
C PHE A 273 11.42 15.24 7.17
N ILE A 274 11.55 15.28 5.85
CA ILE A 274 10.50 14.93 4.90
C ILE A 274 11.06 13.98 3.86
N TYR A 275 10.31 12.94 3.54
CA TYR A 275 10.58 12.07 2.41
C TYR A 275 9.86 12.63 1.17
N ARG A 276 10.58 12.65 0.05
CA ARG A 276 10.02 12.89 -1.28
C ARG A 276 10.67 11.96 -2.29
N ASN A 277 9.86 11.44 -3.21
CA ASN A 277 10.37 10.71 -4.36
C ASN A 277 10.60 11.69 -5.53
N ASP A 278 11.83 11.85 -5.98
CA ASP A 278 12.17 12.68 -7.13
C ASP A 278 12.51 11.78 -8.33
N ASN A 279 11.50 11.44 -9.13
CA ASN A 279 11.64 10.64 -10.37
C ASN A 279 12.28 9.26 -10.17
N GLY A 280 11.94 8.58 -9.08
CA GLY A 280 12.45 7.25 -8.74
C GLY A 280 13.57 7.25 -7.69
N ASP A 281 14.17 8.41 -7.39
CA ASP A 281 15.14 8.58 -6.31
C ASP A 281 14.41 8.96 -5.02
N GLY A 282 14.62 8.20 -3.94
CA GLY A 282 13.99 8.47 -2.64
C GLY A 282 14.87 9.41 -1.83
N ASN A 283 14.41 10.62 -1.54
CA ASN A 283 15.23 11.69 -0.98
C ASN A 283 14.68 12.21 0.36
N ILE A 284 15.61 12.65 1.20
CA ILE A 284 15.36 13.32 2.48
C ILE A 284 15.53 14.84 2.30
N TYR A 285 14.49 15.56 2.67
CA TYR A 285 14.43 17.02 2.70
C TYR A 285 14.35 17.52 4.14
N GLU A 286 14.80 18.74 4.38
CA GLU A 286 14.56 19.48 5.63
C GLU A 286 13.68 20.71 5.37
N SER A 287 12.74 20.98 6.29
CA SER A 287 11.96 22.20 6.33
C SER A 287 12.11 22.83 7.72
N LYS A 288 12.26 24.17 7.77
CA LYS A 288 12.50 24.90 9.01
C LYS A 288 11.27 25.71 9.42
N LEU A 289 10.93 25.68 10.69
CA LEU A 289 9.88 26.52 11.25
C LEU A 289 10.38 27.97 11.38
N VAL A 290 9.71 28.90 10.69
CA VAL A 290 10.00 30.34 10.72
C VAL A 290 8.74 31.06 11.19
N GLY A 291 8.72 31.43 12.47
CA GLY A 291 7.49 31.92 13.11
C GLY A 291 6.49 30.79 13.25
N GLU A 292 5.39 30.86 12.50
CA GLU A 292 4.31 29.86 12.50
C GLU A 292 4.26 29.04 11.19
N ILE A 293 5.21 29.28 10.27
CA ILE A 293 5.18 28.73 8.90
C ILE A 293 6.42 27.85 8.68
N TRP A 294 6.22 26.69 8.07
CA TRP A 294 7.30 25.83 7.62
C TRP A 294 7.88 26.32 6.30
N SER A 295 9.20 26.45 6.20
CA SER A 295 9.86 26.85 4.96
C SER A 295 9.68 25.80 3.87
N ASP A 296 9.82 26.19 2.60
CA ASP A 296 9.87 25.21 1.51
C ASP A 296 10.92 24.12 1.79
N PRO A 297 10.61 22.84 1.54
CA PRO A 297 11.55 21.75 1.79
C PRO A 297 12.82 21.89 0.95
N VAL A 298 13.99 21.80 1.61
CA VAL A 298 15.31 21.87 1.00
C VAL A 298 15.95 20.48 1.00
N LEU A 299 16.46 20.04 -0.15
CA LEU A 299 17.12 18.75 -0.29
C LEU A 299 18.35 18.69 0.61
N MET A 300 18.48 17.66 1.45
CA MET A 300 19.68 17.48 2.27
C MET A 300 20.90 17.11 1.40
N GLY A 301 22.10 17.33 1.94
CA GLY A 301 23.36 17.20 1.21
C GLY A 301 23.60 15.80 0.58
N SER A 302 24.49 15.74 -0.40
CA SER A 302 24.77 14.55 -1.22
C SER A 302 25.47 13.40 -0.48
N ASP A 303 25.96 13.62 0.74
CA ASP A 303 26.40 12.53 1.61
C ASP A 303 25.21 11.74 2.17
N ILE A 304 24.06 12.40 2.32
CA ILE A 304 22.78 11.78 2.69
C ILE A 304 22.05 11.32 1.43
N ASN A 305 21.76 12.21 0.48
CA ASN A 305 20.94 11.86 -0.69
C ASN A 305 21.75 11.35 -1.87
N THR A 306 21.31 10.25 -2.46
CA THR A 306 21.93 9.62 -3.63
C THR A 306 20.87 9.24 -4.67
N LYS A 307 21.23 8.45 -5.69
CA LYS A 307 20.25 7.83 -6.62
C LYS A 307 19.57 6.58 -6.04
N ALA A 308 19.74 6.38 -4.74
CA ALA A 308 19.19 5.25 -4.02
C ALA A 308 17.91 5.71 -3.32
N TRP A 309 17.33 4.86 -2.49
CA TRP A 309 16.14 5.14 -1.71
C TRP A 309 16.53 5.46 -0.26
N GLU A 310 16.73 6.74 0.01
CA GLU A 310 16.80 7.29 1.35
C GLU A 310 15.38 7.57 1.90
N THR A 311 14.82 6.60 2.61
CA THR A 311 13.38 6.64 2.96
C THR A 311 13.05 7.23 4.33
N HIS A 312 13.97 7.12 5.29
CA HIS A 312 13.74 7.53 6.68
C HIS A 312 15.06 7.97 7.32
N GLY A 313 14.96 8.75 8.39
CA GLY A 313 16.10 9.18 9.20
C GLY A 313 15.67 9.83 10.50
N ALA A 314 16.64 10.13 11.36
CA ALA A 314 16.44 10.77 12.64
C ALA A 314 17.69 11.57 13.01
N LEU A 315 17.48 12.78 13.50
CA LEU A 315 18.54 13.62 14.05
C LEU A 315 18.72 13.30 15.54
N SER A 316 19.97 13.20 15.98
CA SER A 316 20.31 13.10 17.40
C SER A 316 19.85 14.36 18.16
N ALA A 317 19.56 14.20 19.45
CA ALA A 317 19.04 15.30 20.28
C ALA A 317 20.00 16.51 20.38
N ASP A 318 21.30 16.28 20.22
CA ASP A 318 22.33 17.33 20.18
C ASP A 318 22.51 17.98 18.79
N GLY A 319 21.78 17.51 17.78
CA GLY A 319 21.82 18.00 16.41
C GLY A 319 23.08 17.64 15.62
N ASN A 320 23.96 16.78 16.15
CA ASN A 320 25.28 16.54 15.56
C ASN A 320 25.38 15.25 14.74
N THR A 321 24.43 14.32 14.87
CA THR A 321 24.45 13.05 14.14
C THR A 321 23.10 12.79 13.49
N PHE A 322 23.10 12.54 12.19
CA PHE A 322 21.89 12.13 11.47
C PHE A 322 22.02 10.65 11.09
N TYR A 323 21.07 9.85 11.55
CA TYR A 323 20.93 8.44 11.19
C TYR A 323 19.89 8.33 10.08
N PHE A 324 20.13 7.50 9.08
CA PHE A 324 19.18 7.34 7.98
C PHE A 324 19.27 5.96 7.34
N VAL A 325 18.23 5.60 6.62
CA VAL A 325 18.10 4.33 5.91
C VAL A 325 18.43 4.53 4.44
N SER A 326 19.19 3.64 3.81
CA SER A 326 19.50 3.69 2.37
C SER A 326 19.71 2.29 1.79
N ASP A 327 19.30 2.08 0.53
CA ASP A 327 19.65 0.90 -0.29
C ASP A 327 20.83 1.17 -1.25
N ARG A 328 21.66 2.19 -0.95
CA ARG A 328 22.86 2.50 -1.74
C ARG A 328 23.78 1.29 -1.86
N LYS A 329 24.48 1.21 -3.01
CA LYS A 329 25.45 0.16 -3.30
C LYS A 329 26.54 0.09 -2.23
N GLY A 330 26.90 -1.14 -1.84
CA GLY A 330 27.94 -1.41 -0.84
C GLY A 330 27.39 -1.74 0.55
N GLY A 331 26.06 -1.81 0.67
CA GLY A 331 25.37 -2.32 1.84
C GLY A 331 25.41 -3.84 2.04
N TYR A 332 24.86 -4.29 3.16
CA TYR A 332 24.77 -5.69 3.57
C TYR A 332 23.40 -6.32 3.30
N GLY A 333 22.35 -5.53 3.08
CA GLY A 333 20.99 -6.02 2.83
C GLY A 333 20.22 -5.15 1.83
N GLY A 334 18.88 -5.22 1.92
CA GLY A 334 17.99 -4.41 1.09
C GLY A 334 18.11 -2.92 1.42
N ARG A 335 17.84 -2.54 2.66
CA ARG A 335 18.00 -1.17 3.16
C ARG A 335 18.75 -1.23 4.48
N ASP A 336 19.89 -0.54 4.57
CA ASP A 336 20.73 -0.54 5.77
C ASP A 336 20.65 0.79 6.51
N LEU A 337 21.11 0.78 7.77
CA LEU A 337 21.30 1.98 8.57
C LEU A 337 22.67 2.62 8.28
N TYR A 338 22.64 3.92 8.04
CA TYR A 338 23.81 4.78 7.86
C TYR A 338 23.80 5.91 8.90
N ARG A 339 24.96 6.50 9.16
CA ARG A 339 25.06 7.76 9.88
C ARG A 339 25.96 8.77 9.18
N VAL A 340 25.67 10.05 9.39
CA VAL A 340 26.58 11.18 9.14
C VAL A 340 26.71 12.03 10.40
N VAL A 341 27.85 12.69 10.55
CA VAL A 341 28.15 13.59 11.68
C VAL A 341 28.38 14.99 11.15
N ARG A 342 27.91 16.00 11.88
CA ARG A 342 28.11 17.40 11.51
C ARG A 342 29.57 17.80 11.69
N LEU A 343 30.14 18.38 10.64
CA LEU A 343 31.52 18.83 10.59
C LEU A 343 31.64 20.30 11.07
N PRO A 344 32.85 20.76 11.44
CA PRO A 344 33.06 22.13 11.91
C PRO A 344 32.74 23.23 10.89
N ASP A 345 32.71 22.90 9.60
CA ASP A 345 32.30 23.79 8.51
C ASP A 345 30.77 23.86 8.33
N GLY A 346 30.01 23.05 9.08
CA GLY A 346 28.55 22.98 9.06
C GLY A 346 27.98 21.90 8.15
N GLU A 347 28.81 21.27 7.32
CA GLU A 347 28.42 20.20 6.40
C GLU A 347 28.28 18.85 7.12
N TRP A 348 27.66 17.88 6.44
CA TRP A 348 27.62 16.50 6.91
C TRP A 348 28.88 15.75 6.51
N SER A 349 29.34 14.83 7.35
CA SER A 349 30.41 13.90 7.00
C SER A 349 29.96 12.94 5.89
N LYS A 350 30.91 12.19 5.32
CA LYS A 350 30.56 11.02 4.50
C LYS A 350 29.71 10.02 5.28
N ALA A 351 28.74 9.43 4.60
CA ALA A 351 27.89 8.39 5.17
C ALA A 351 28.69 7.14 5.54
N GLN A 352 28.47 6.66 6.77
CA GLN A 352 29.03 5.43 7.29
C GLN A 352 27.92 4.40 7.48
N ASN A 353 28.01 3.26 6.79
CA ASN A 353 27.14 2.10 7.04
C ASN A 353 27.39 1.54 8.45
N LEU A 354 26.34 1.26 9.19
CA LEU A 354 26.42 0.78 10.58
C LEU A 354 26.51 -0.74 10.72
N GLY A 355 26.49 -1.47 9.59
CA GLY A 355 26.75 -2.90 9.50
C GLY A 355 25.52 -3.78 9.72
N PRO A 356 25.73 -5.11 9.70
CA PRO A 356 24.78 -6.11 10.19
C PRO A 356 24.79 -6.24 11.73
#